data_AF-A0A7D5SGV7-F1
#
_entry.id   AF-A0A7D5SGV7-F1
#
_cell.length_a   1.000
_cell.length_b   1.000
_cell.length_c   1.000
_cell.angle_alpha   90.00
_cell.angle_beta   90.00
_cell.angle_gamma   90.00
#
_symmetry.space_group_name_H-M   'P 1'
#
loop_
_entity.id
_entity.type
_entity.pdbx_description
1 polymer ?
#
loop_
_entity_poly.entity_id
_entity_poly.type
_entity_poly.pdbx_seq_one_letter_code
_entity_poly.pdbx_strand_id
1 'polypeptide(L)'
;MATACAPARTAIYRRRRPERTVLYRTVQTHLATWLELTFDRRQGAAGPAYVEREFRRYLECGILAHGFARARCAECGHDFLIA
;
A
#
# COMPACT_ATOMS: atom_id res chain seq x y z
N MET A 1 -16.10 -4.47 44.18
CA MET A 1 -16.81 -5.00 43.00
C MET A 1 -16.13 -4.45 41.76
N ALA A 2 -15.43 -5.29 41.01
CA ALA A 2 -14.66 -4.85 39.84
C ALA A 2 -15.61 -4.56 38.67
N THR A 3 -15.60 -3.32 38.19
CA THR A 3 -16.34 -2.88 37.00
C THR A 3 -15.78 -3.60 35.79
N ALA A 4 -16.58 -4.44 35.14
CA ALA A 4 -16.19 -5.13 33.92
C ALA A 4 -16.01 -4.11 32.78
N CYS A 5 -14.82 -4.11 32.18
CA CYS A 5 -14.53 -3.33 30.98
C CYS A 5 -15.41 -3.86 29.83
N ALA A 6 -16.09 -2.96 29.11
CA ALA A 6 -16.97 -3.36 28.01
C ALA A 6 -16.19 -4.19 26.96
N PRO A 7 -16.74 -5.30 26.44
CA PRO A 7 -16.03 -6.12 25.48
C PRO A 7 -15.76 -5.29 24.23
N ALA A 8 -14.48 -5.20 23.84
CA ALA A 8 -14.10 -4.57 22.58
C ALA A 8 -14.84 -5.29 21.45
N ARG A 9 -15.61 -4.54 20.64
CA ARG A 9 -16.21 -5.07 19.41
C ARG A 9 -15.09 -5.71 18.60
N THR A 10 -15.17 -7.01 18.36
CA THR A 10 -14.23 -7.77 17.53
C THR A 10 -14.34 -7.28 16.09
N ALA A 11 -13.64 -6.18 15.78
CA ALA A 11 -13.44 -5.77 14.40
C ALA A 11 -12.53 -6.82 13.75
N ILE A 12 -13.14 -7.71 12.97
CA ILE A 12 -12.38 -8.68 12.18
C ILE A 12 -11.43 -7.88 11.28
N TYR A 13 -10.13 -8.09 11.45
CA TYR A 13 -9.13 -7.41 10.62
C TYR A 13 -9.42 -7.69 9.15
N ARG A 14 -9.65 -6.62 8.39
CA ARG A 14 -9.75 -6.66 6.93
C ARG A 14 -8.46 -6.09 6.36
N ARG A 15 -7.77 -6.89 5.55
CA ARG A 15 -6.58 -6.45 4.83
C ARG A 15 -6.89 -5.19 4.01
N ARG A 16 -5.96 -4.25 4.03
CA ARG A 16 -5.99 -3.08 3.13
C ARG A 16 -5.90 -3.54 1.67
N ARG A 17 -6.58 -2.82 0.78
CA ARG A 17 -6.55 -3.05 -0.67
C ARG A 17 -6.18 -1.74 -1.36
N PRO A 18 -4.90 -1.34 -1.33
CA PRO A 18 -4.46 -0.07 -1.90
C PRO A 18 -4.88 0.07 -3.37
N GLU A 19 -4.91 -1.02 -4.14
CA GLU A 19 -5.36 -1.07 -5.54
C GLU A 19 -6.82 -0.62 -5.77
N ARG A 20 -7.61 -0.53 -4.70
CA ARG A 20 -9.00 -0.05 -4.72
C ARG A 20 -9.14 1.41 -4.32
N THR A 21 -8.08 2.05 -3.84
CA THR A 21 -8.11 3.46 -3.43
C THR A 21 -8.01 4.37 -4.65
N VAL A 22 -8.59 5.57 -4.55
CA VAL A 22 -8.52 6.57 -5.62
C VAL A 22 -7.07 6.96 -5.88
N LEU A 23 -6.30 7.28 -4.84
CA LEU A 23 -4.90 7.71 -4.97
C LEU A 23 -4.04 6.68 -5.70
N TYR A 24 -4.13 5.39 -5.31
CA TYR A 24 -3.38 4.34 -5.99
C TYR A 24 -3.71 4.28 -7.48
N ARG A 25 -5.00 4.29 -7.82
CA ARG A 25 -5.46 4.22 -9.22
C ARG A 25 -4.97 5.44 -10.00
N THR A 26 -5.05 6.64 -9.43
CA THR A 26 -4.54 7.86 -10.06
C THR A 26 -3.05 7.74 -10.36
N VAL A 27 -2.23 7.32 -9.39
CA VAL A 27 -0.79 7.15 -9.62
C VAL A 27 -0.53 6.05 -10.65
N GLN A 28 -1.18 4.89 -10.52
CA GLN A 28 -1.01 3.77 -11.44
C GLN A 28 -1.34 4.15 -12.88
N THR A 29 -2.41 4.91 -13.09
CA THR A 29 -2.88 5.31 -14.42
C THR A 29 -2.02 6.42 -15.03
N HIS A 30 -1.54 7.38 -14.23
CA HIS A 30 -0.96 8.62 -14.76
C HIS A 30 0.56 8.76 -14.58
N LEU A 31 1.22 7.89 -13.81
CA LEU A 31 2.65 8.04 -13.49
C LEU A 31 3.53 8.10 -14.75
N ALA A 32 3.34 7.20 -15.71
CA ALA A 32 4.18 7.16 -16.91
C ALA A 32 4.07 8.44 -17.74
N THR A 33 2.85 8.87 -18.06
CA THR A 33 2.60 10.12 -18.79
C THR A 33 3.11 11.34 -18.02
N TRP A 34 2.94 11.38 -16.70
CA TRP A 34 3.46 12.47 -15.89
C TRP A 34 4.99 12.52 -15.92
N LEU A 35 5.67 11.37 -15.84
CA LEU A 35 7.13 11.30 -15.96
C LEU A 35 7.61 11.77 -17.33
N GLU A 36 6.93 11.39 -18.42
CA GLU A 36 7.28 11.85 -19.77
C GLU A 36 7.14 13.37 -19.93
N LEU A 37 6.05 13.95 -19.43
CA LEU A 37 5.79 15.39 -19.54
C LEU A 37 6.71 16.24 -18.65
N THR A 38 7.04 15.74 -17.46
CA THR A 38 7.76 16.55 -16.43
C THR A 38 9.26 16.40 -16.53
N PHE A 39 9.77 15.29 -17.09
CA PHE A 39 11.19 14.94 -17.13
C PHE A 39 11.71 14.89 -18.58
N ASP A 40 11.04 15.60 -19.50
CA ASP A 40 11.49 15.71 -20.88
C ASP A 40 12.92 16.28 -20.93
N ARG A 41 13.86 15.41 -21.29
CA ARG A 41 15.29 15.72 -21.37
C ARG A 41 15.59 16.86 -22.34
N ARG A 42 14.68 17.19 -23.26
CA ARG A 42 14.80 18.32 -24.19
C ARG A 42 14.74 19.68 -23.49
N GLN A 43 14.16 19.74 -22.28
CA GLN A 43 14.00 20.98 -21.51
C GLN A 43 15.02 21.13 -20.36
N GLY A 44 16.00 20.23 -20.27
CA GLY A 44 17.12 20.32 -19.31
C GLY A 44 16.76 20.01 -17.84
N ALA A 45 15.48 19.83 -17.52
CA ALA A 45 15.02 19.41 -16.20
C ALA A 45 14.79 17.89 -16.19
N ALA A 46 15.84 17.11 -15.93
CA ALA A 46 15.62 15.78 -15.36
C ALA A 46 15.10 16.02 -13.95
N GLY A 47 13.78 15.90 -13.73
CA GLY A 47 13.26 15.92 -12.37
C GLY A 47 13.95 14.85 -11.52
N PRO A 48 13.87 14.94 -10.19
CA PRO A 48 14.72 14.13 -9.34
C PRO A 48 14.38 12.63 -9.47
N ALA A 49 15.37 11.80 -9.80
CA ALA A 49 15.21 10.34 -9.93
C ALA A 49 14.62 9.68 -8.66
N TYR A 50 14.70 10.35 -7.51
CA TYR A 50 14.05 9.88 -6.29
C TYR A 50 12.52 9.88 -6.40
N VAL A 51 11.91 10.83 -7.10
CA VAL A 51 10.45 10.96 -7.18
C VAL A 51 9.84 9.77 -7.92
N GLU A 52 10.39 9.43 -9.08
CA GLU A 52 10.00 8.24 -9.84
C GLU A 52 10.15 6.96 -9.02
N ARG A 53 11.29 6.81 -8.33
CA ARG A 53 11.56 5.64 -7.49
C ARG A 53 10.53 5.50 -6.36
N GLU A 54 10.20 6.58 -5.66
CA GLU A 54 9.23 6.51 -4.56
C GLU A 54 7.80 6.24 -5.05
N PHE A 55 7.39 6.79 -6.21
CA PHE A 55 6.09 6.43 -6.79
C PHE A 55 6.01 4.97 -7.22
N ARG A 56 7.09 4.41 -7.79
CA ARG A 56 7.15 2.97 -8.09
C ARG A 56 7.04 2.12 -6.82
N ARG A 57 7.78 2.47 -5.77
CA ARG A 57 7.68 1.80 -4.46
C ARG A 57 6.28 1.91 -3.85
N TYR A 58 5.63 3.05 -4.00
CA TYR A 58 4.26 3.24 -3.55
C TYR A 58 3.27 2.30 -4.26
N LEU A 59 3.44 2.07 -5.56
CA LEU A 59 2.59 1.13 -6.31
C LEU A 59 2.80 -0.34 -5.92
N GLU A 60 3.95 -0.67 -5.36
CA GLU A 60 4.26 -2.00 -4.82
C GLU A 60 3.77 -2.18 -3.37
N CYS A 61 3.72 -1.09 -2.60
CA CYS A 61 3.39 -1.10 -1.18
C CYS A 61 1.96 -1.64 -0.93
N GLY A 62 1.83 -2.56 0.02
CA GLY A 62 0.53 -3.11 0.43
C GLY A 62 -0.06 -4.14 -0.52
N ILE A 63 0.65 -4.54 -1.59
CA ILE A 63 0.22 -5.53 -2.58
C ILE A 63 0.91 -6.87 -2.30
N LEU A 64 0.13 -7.94 -2.09
CA LEU A 64 0.67 -9.27 -1.74
C LEU A 64 1.65 -9.83 -2.78
N ALA A 65 1.51 -9.47 -4.05
CA ALA A 65 2.40 -9.93 -5.11
C ALA A 65 3.85 -9.40 -4.97
N HIS A 66 4.04 -8.30 -4.24
CA HIS A 66 5.36 -7.67 -4.03
C HIS A 66 5.99 -8.02 -2.66
N GLY A 67 5.29 -8.80 -1.83
CA GLY A 67 5.78 -9.24 -0.53
C GLY A 67 4.71 -9.15 0.56
N PHE A 68 4.76 -10.06 1.54
CA PHE A 68 3.85 -10.06 2.67
C PHE A 68 4.43 -10.83 3.87
N ALA A 69 3.92 -10.53 5.07
CA ALA A 69 4.07 -11.34 6.25
C ALA A 69 2.84 -12.24 6.44
N ARG A 70 3.07 -13.47 6.93
CA ARG A 70 2.01 -14.40 7.33
C ARG A 70 1.99 -14.53 8.85
N ALA A 71 0.88 -14.14 9.46
CA ALA A 71 0.61 -14.39 10.87
C ALA A 71 -0.31 -15.62 11.00
N ARG A 72 0.05 -16.57 11.85
CA ARG A 72 -0.73 -17.80 12.09
C ARG A 72 -1.13 -17.87 13.55
N CYS A 73 -2.42 -18.06 13.82
CA CYS A 73 -2.89 -18.33 15.18
C CYS A 73 -2.52 -19.75 15.60
N ALA A 74 -1.87 -19.91 16.76
CA ALA A 74 -1.46 -21.22 17.26
C ALA A 74 -2.64 -22.08 17.74
N GLU A 75 -3.72 -21.46 18.22
CA GLU A 75 -4.88 -22.16 18.78
C GLU A 75 -5.84 -22.67 17.70
N CYS A 76 -6.19 -21.84 16.71
CA CYS A 76 -7.18 -22.19 15.68
C CYS A 76 -6.57 -22.46 14.29
N GLY A 77 -5.27 -22.21 14.10
CA GLY A 77 -4.57 -22.45 12.83
C GLY A 77 -4.93 -21.49 11.69
N HIS A 78 -5.71 -20.43 11.96
CA HIS A 78 -6.06 -19.44 10.93
C HIS A 78 -4.85 -18.60 10.51
N ASP A 79 -4.74 -18.31 9.21
CA ASP A 79 -3.66 -17.52 8.62
C ASP A 79 -4.15 -16.14 8.18
N PHE A 80 -3.39 -15.11 8.53
CA PHE A 80 -3.59 -13.73 8.08
C PHE A 80 -2.40 -13.25 7.28
N LEU A 81 -2.65 -12.71 6.09
CA LEU A 81 -1.61 -12.09 5.26
C LEU A 81 -1.61 -10.57 5.43
N ILE A 82 -0.43 -10.02 5.67
CA ILE A 82 -0.20 -8.60 5.93
C ILE A 82 0.81 -8.09 4.90
N ALA A 83 0.43 -7.06 4.15
CA ALA A 83 1.32 -6.33 3.25
C ALA A 83 1.13 -4.83 3.46
#